data_AF-A0A9K3LC08-F1
#
_entry.id   AF-A0A9K3LC08-F1
#
_cell.length_a   1.000
_cell.length_b   1.000
_cell.length_c   1.000
_cell.angle_alpha   90.00
_cell.angle_beta   90.00
_cell.angle_gamma   90.00
#
_symmetry.space_group_name_H-M   'P 1'
#
loop_
_entity.id
_entity.type
_entity.pdbx_description
1 polymer ?
#
loop_
_entity_poly.entity_id
_entity_poly.type
_entity_poly.pdbx_seq_one_letter_code
_entity_poly.pdbx_strand_id
1 'polypeptide(L)'
;MVTLPDNSSVVEKVSVTSCCIPLLGSCFGVGTILAVYTVTELPPGIHTPPISLLGCQQPEHTIYQLGFSVTGLLLGYCVLILFRNHFYLQIQEYSPLLALSGWIGGIMAVVGVTGQGIITLHPDFLQNIKPGGIGMTQQDRLHQQLALVFFVGAALHTYSTCWFAYRGIPSNEKMESDLSNASPTSGSPISLPAKQPLFSTTSRHLKTACVAVSLLAAPIAEMYHPTRLKNDTGENGIAPVNNKRIVNVIGLTQYVAVGAYIVFFGSYSLDLFQLRQRLQQLQQTRTGKRKDE
;
A
#
# COMPACT_ATOMS: atom_id res chain seq x y z
N MET A 1 -23.65 -32.66 -5.87
CA MET A 1 -24.17 -31.44 -6.53
C MET A 1 -23.85 -30.28 -5.61
N VAL A 2 -22.82 -29.49 -5.93
CA VAL A 2 -22.45 -28.31 -5.11
C VAL A 2 -23.30 -27.16 -5.62
N THR A 3 -24.28 -26.73 -4.84
CA THR A 3 -25.02 -25.49 -5.09
C THR A 3 -24.02 -24.34 -4.97
N LEU A 4 -23.66 -23.74 -6.10
CA LEU A 4 -22.92 -22.48 -6.10
C LEU A 4 -23.76 -21.46 -5.31
N PRO A 5 -23.18 -20.74 -4.34
CA PRO A 5 -23.91 -19.73 -3.60
C PRO A 5 -24.50 -18.72 -4.58
N ASP A 6 -25.70 -18.25 -4.28
CA ASP A 6 -26.36 -17.21 -5.05
C ASP A 6 -25.45 -15.97 -5.07
N ASN A 7 -24.78 -15.77 -6.20
CA ASN A 7 -23.80 -14.71 -6.43
C ASN A 7 -24.39 -13.31 -6.24
N SER A 8 -25.72 -13.19 -6.13
CA SER A 8 -26.39 -11.94 -5.78
C SER A 8 -26.04 -11.42 -4.37
N SER A 9 -25.63 -12.31 -3.45
CA SER A 9 -25.23 -11.94 -2.08
C SER A 9 -23.76 -11.54 -1.94
N VAL A 10 -22.87 -12.13 -2.74
CA VAL A 10 -21.41 -11.91 -2.67
C VAL A 10 -20.98 -10.60 -3.33
N VAL A 11 -21.76 -10.11 -4.32
CA VAL A 11 -21.67 -8.72 -4.77
C VAL A 11 -22.42 -7.81 -3.79
N GLU A 12 -22.05 -7.92 -2.52
CA GLU A 12 -22.40 -6.94 -1.51
C GLU A 12 -21.94 -5.57 -2.03
N LYS A 13 -22.88 -4.61 -2.07
CA LYS A 13 -22.70 -3.32 -2.72
C LYS A 13 -21.40 -2.68 -2.21
N VAL A 14 -20.45 -2.41 -3.12
CA VAL A 14 -19.29 -1.55 -2.81
C VAL A 14 -19.81 -0.26 -2.19
N SER A 15 -19.67 -0.14 -0.87
CA SER A 15 -20.29 0.92 -0.10
C SER A 15 -19.56 2.24 -0.35
N VAL A 16 -20.20 3.38 -0.07
CA VAL A 16 -19.50 4.68 -0.18
C VAL A 16 -18.33 4.70 0.81
N THR A 17 -18.56 4.15 2.00
CA THR A 17 -17.56 3.97 3.05
C THR A 17 -16.33 3.21 2.56
N SER A 18 -16.53 2.11 1.83
CA SER A 18 -15.45 1.33 1.21
C SER A 18 -14.60 2.16 0.27
N CYS A 19 -15.20 3.08 -0.49
CA CYS A 19 -14.46 4.00 -1.35
C CYS A 19 -13.70 5.07 -0.56
N CYS A 20 -14.21 5.52 0.59
CA CYS A 20 -13.59 6.61 1.35
C CYS A 20 -12.43 6.17 2.25
N ILE A 21 -12.44 4.94 2.77
CA ILE A 21 -11.46 4.49 3.76
C ILE A 21 -10.00 4.52 3.25
N PRO A 22 -9.67 4.06 2.01
CA PRO A 22 -8.29 4.14 1.53
C PRO A 22 -7.77 5.58 1.46
N LEU A 23 -8.59 6.51 0.94
CA LEU A 23 -8.28 7.94 0.90
C LEU A 23 -8.09 8.51 2.30
N LEU A 24 -8.96 8.16 3.25
CA LEU A 24 -8.84 8.58 4.63
C LEU A 24 -7.51 8.11 5.24
N GLY A 25 -7.15 6.84 5.04
CA GLY A 25 -5.86 6.29 5.47
C GLY A 25 -4.66 7.04 4.87
N SER A 26 -4.71 7.34 3.58
CA SER A 26 -3.69 8.15 2.91
C SER A 26 -3.59 9.57 3.48
N CYS A 27 -4.73 10.24 3.71
CA CYS A 27 -4.76 11.57 4.33
C CYS A 27 -4.22 11.55 5.76
N PHE A 28 -4.53 10.54 6.56
CA PHE A 28 -3.97 10.37 7.90
C PHE A 28 -2.46 10.16 7.87
N GLY A 29 -1.95 9.35 6.94
CA GLY A 29 -0.51 9.13 6.78
C GLY A 29 0.23 10.43 6.44
N VAL A 30 -0.26 11.19 5.45
CA VAL A 30 0.32 12.49 5.08
C VAL A 30 0.21 13.48 6.24
N GLY A 31 -0.98 13.60 6.83
CA GLY A 31 -1.24 14.52 7.93
C GLY A 31 -0.35 14.24 9.14
N THR A 32 -0.11 12.97 9.46
CA THR A 32 0.83 12.57 10.53
C THR A 32 2.23 13.06 10.20
N ILE A 33 2.75 12.72 9.02
CA ILE A 33 4.12 13.11 8.62
C ILE A 33 4.29 14.63 8.67
N LEU A 34 3.34 15.38 8.12
CA LEU A 34 3.38 16.85 8.12
C LEU A 34 3.30 17.41 9.54
N ALA A 35 2.36 16.94 10.36
CA ALA A 35 2.18 17.43 11.72
C ALA A 35 3.45 17.21 12.55
N VAL A 36 4.02 16.00 12.51
CA VAL A 36 5.26 15.69 13.23
C VAL A 36 6.40 16.57 12.69
N TYR A 37 6.59 16.65 11.37
CA TYR A 37 7.63 17.49 10.75
C TYR A 37 7.54 18.96 11.16
N THR A 38 6.33 19.52 11.28
CA THR A 38 6.15 20.93 11.65
C THR A 38 6.51 21.26 13.10
N VAL A 39 6.47 20.26 13.99
CA VAL A 39 6.82 20.45 15.40
C VAL A 39 8.23 20.00 15.73
N THR A 40 8.91 19.28 14.83
CA THR A 40 10.29 18.83 15.02
C THR A 40 11.28 19.97 14.80
N GLU A 41 12.14 20.21 15.80
CA GLU A 41 13.30 21.09 15.65
C GLU A 41 14.46 20.36 14.95
N LEU A 42 14.68 20.67 13.68
CA LEU A 42 15.74 20.02 12.90
C LEU A 42 17.12 20.62 13.19
N PRO A 43 18.17 19.79 13.38
CA PRO A 43 19.53 20.29 13.45
C PRO A 43 19.94 21.06 12.19
N PRO A 44 20.73 22.14 12.29
CA PRO A 44 21.14 22.93 11.13
C PRO A 44 21.76 22.09 10.00
N GLY A 45 21.24 22.22 8.78
CA GLY A 45 21.68 21.49 7.59
C GLY A 45 21.04 20.11 7.38
N ILE A 46 20.14 19.69 8.27
CA ILE A 46 19.23 18.56 8.03
C ILE A 46 17.88 19.15 7.59
N HIS A 47 17.43 18.77 6.40
CA HIS A 47 16.19 19.25 5.78
C HIS A 47 15.17 18.12 5.60
N THR A 48 15.67 16.91 5.33
CA THR A 48 14.86 15.72 5.09
C THR A 48 15.34 14.60 6.02
N PRO A 49 15.03 14.67 7.32
CA PRO A 49 15.38 13.59 8.25
C PRO A 49 14.62 12.31 7.87
N PRO A 50 15.19 11.12 8.10
CA PRO A 50 14.43 9.88 8.11
C PRO A 50 13.11 10.01 8.88
N ILE A 51 12.02 9.48 8.33
CA ILE A 51 10.66 9.66 8.88
C ILE A 51 10.60 9.18 10.33
N SER A 52 11.26 8.07 10.64
CA SER A 52 11.31 7.51 11.99
C SER A 52 11.98 8.43 13.03
N LEU A 53 12.91 9.29 12.60
CA LEU A 53 13.56 10.25 13.51
C LEU A 53 12.62 11.37 13.94
N LEU A 54 11.59 11.67 13.15
CA LEU A 54 10.60 12.68 13.51
C LEU A 54 9.84 12.28 14.79
N GLY A 55 9.73 10.99 15.10
CA GLY A 55 8.99 10.50 16.27
C GLY A 55 9.82 10.28 17.53
N CYS A 56 11.04 10.81 17.62
CA CYS A 56 11.93 10.53 18.76
C CYS A 56 11.62 11.37 20.00
N GLN A 57 11.33 12.67 19.87
CA GLN A 57 11.20 13.57 21.01
C GLN A 57 9.74 13.95 21.27
N GLN A 58 9.42 14.41 22.48
CA GLN A 58 8.10 14.94 22.78
C GLN A 58 8.02 16.41 22.33
N PRO A 59 6.90 16.87 21.74
CA PRO A 59 5.60 16.18 21.60
C PRO A 59 5.48 15.27 20.35
N GLU A 60 6.46 15.32 19.46
CA GLU A 60 6.45 14.67 18.14
C GLU A 60 6.18 13.16 18.21
N HIS A 61 6.76 12.51 19.22
CA HIS A 61 6.63 11.09 19.53
C HIS A 61 5.17 10.68 19.68
N THR A 62 4.39 11.43 20.46
CA THR A 62 2.96 11.12 20.67
C THR A 62 2.17 11.24 19.36
N ILE A 63 2.45 12.28 18.57
CA ILE A 63 1.78 12.49 17.27
C ILE A 63 2.15 11.36 16.31
N TYR A 64 3.43 10.97 16.25
CA TYR A 64 3.92 9.87 15.44
C TYR A 64 3.24 8.55 15.83
N GLN A 65 3.20 8.24 17.13
CA GLN A 65 2.63 6.98 17.61
C GLN A 65 1.15 6.85 17.26
N LEU A 66 0.35 7.87 17.56
CA LEU A 66 -1.07 7.87 17.27
C LEU A 66 -1.32 7.85 15.76
N GLY A 67 -0.63 8.71 15.02
CA GLY A 67 -0.85 8.87 13.59
C GLY A 67 -0.52 7.61 12.78
N PHE A 68 0.65 7.00 13.00
CA PHE A 68 1.03 5.77 12.29
C PHE A 68 0.27 4.54 12.76
N SER A 69 -0.13 4.46 14.04
CA SER A 69 -0.99 3.37 14.52
C SER A 69 -2.38 3.44 13.86
N VAL A 70 -3.00 4.62 13.81
CA VAL A 70 -4.29 4.81 13.14
C VAL A 70 -4.18 4.55 11.64
N THR A 71 -3.11 5.03 11.00
CA THR A 71 -2.83 4.75 9.58
C THR A 71 -2.75 3.24 9.32
N GLY A 72 -2.09 2.50 10.22
CA GLY A 72 -1.99 1.05 10.14
C GLY A 72 -3.30 0.31 10.31
N LEU A 73 -4.15 0.75 11.23
CA LEU A 73 -5.50 0.17 11.39
C LEU A 73 -6.39 0.43 10.17
N LEU A 74 -6.34 1.63 9.59
CA LEU A 74 -7.06 1.96 8.36
C LEU A 74 -6.55 1.13 7.17
N LEU A 75 -5.24 0.96 7.06
CA LEU A 75 -4.64 0.04 6.09
C LEU A 75 -5.08 -1.41 6.35
N GLY A 76 -5.19 -1.81 7.62
CA GLY A 76 -5.69 -3.11 8.04
C GLY A 76 -7.09 -3.39 7.51
N TYR A 77 -8.00 -2.43 7.66
CA TYR A 77 -9.33 -2.51 7.08
C TYR A 77 -9.28 -2.65 5.55
N CYS A 78 -8.44 -1.84 4.89
CA CYS A 78 -8.26 -1.90 3.44
C CYS A 78 -7.78 -3.28 2.97
N VAL A 79 -6.80 -3.89 3.65
CA VAL A 79 -6.23 -5.18 3.24
C VAL A 79 -7.15 -6.35 3.62
N LEU A 80 -7.61 -6.40 4.87
CA LEU A 80 -8.32 -7.56 5.41
C LEU A 80 -9.75 -7.67 4.90
N ILE A 81 -10.39 -6.52 4.64
CA ILE A 81 -11.80 -6.46 4.22
C ILE A 81 -11.88 -6.11 2.73
N LEU A 82 -11.43 -4.91 2.34
CA LEU A 82 -11.68 -4.39 0.98
C LEU A 82 -10.90 -5.18 -0.07
N PHE A 83 -9.60 -5.38 0.14
CA PHE A 83 -8.75 -6.11 -0.78
C PHE A 83 -9.19 -7.57 -0.88
N ARG A 84 -9.43 -8.22 0.27
CA ARG A 84 -9.91 -9.60 0.32
C ARG A 84 -11.22 -9.79 -0.45
N ASN A 85 -12.22 -8.95 -0.23
CA ASN A 85 -13.56 -9.14 -0.78
C ASN A 85 -13.66 -8.72 -2.25
N HIS A 86 -12.90 -7.70 -2.68
CA HIS A 86 -13.07 -7.13 -4.02
C HIS A 86 -11.96 -7.49 -5.01
N PHE A 87 -10.75 -7.80 -4.54
CA PHE A 87 -9.60 -8.01 -5.43
C PHE A 87 -9.01 -9.42 -5.27
N TYR A 88 -8.78 -9.90 -4.06
CA TYR A 88 -8.11 -11.18 -3.81
C TYR A 88 -8.78 -12.36 -4.50
N LEU A 89 -10.10 -12.52 -4.34
CA LEU A 89 -10.82 -13.64 -4.95
C LEU A 89 -10.71 -13.63 -6.49
N GLN A 90 -10.81 -12.45 -7.10
CA GLN A 90 -10.64 -12.30 -8.55
C GLN A 90 -9.21 -12.64 -8.98
N ILE A 91 -8.20 -12.17 -8.24
CA ILE A 91 -6.79 -12.50 -8.53
C ILE A 91 -6.54 -14.00 -8.36
N GLN A 92 -7.13 -14.61 -7.33
CA GLN A 92 -6.93 -16.01 -6.96
C GLN A 92 -7.40 -16.95 -8.07
N GLU A 93 -8.47 -16.62 -8.79
CA GLU A 93 -8.95 -17.39 -9.94
C GLU A 93 -7.89 -17.50 -11.06
N TYR A 94 -7.04 -16.48 -11.22
CA TYR A 94 -6.02 -16.45 -12.28
C TYR A 94 -4.63 -16.87 -11.81
N SER A 95 -4.25 -16.42 -10.61
CA SER A 95 -2.93 -16.68 -10.05
C SER A 95 -3.03 -16.76 -8.52
N PRO A 96 -3.27 -17.96 -7.97
CA PRO A 96 -3.37 -18.16 -6.53
C PRO A 96 -2.14 -17.69 -5.77
N LEU A 97 -0.94 -17.90 -6.33
CA LEU A 97 0.32 -17.49 -5.71
C LEU A 97 0.44 -15.96 -5.61
N LEU A 98 0.05 -15.22 -6.66
CA LEU A 98 0.08 -13.75 -6.63
C LEU A 98 -1.01 -13.17 -5.72
N ALA A 99 -2.21 -13.76 -5.71
CA ALA A 99 -3.26 -13.35 -4.78
C ALA A 99 -2.77 -13.51 -3.33
N LEU A 100 -2.19 -14.68 -3.02
CA LEU A 100 -1.64 -15.00 -1.71
C LEU A 100 -0.48 -14.07 -1.35
N SER A 101 0.46 -13.85 -2.28
CA SER A 101 1.60 -12.94 -2.08
C SER A 101 1.13 -11.51 -1.80
N GLY A 102 0.16 -11.02 -2.57
CA GLY A 102 -0.42 -9.69 -2.37
C GLY A 102 -1.14 -9.56 -1.03
N TRP A 103 -1.87 -10.60 -0.60
CA TRP A 103 -2.58 -10.59 0.68
C TRP A 103 -1.62 -10.68 1.88
N ILE A 104 -0.66 -11.61 1.86
CA ILE A 104 0.39 -11.72 2.89
C ILE A 104 1.21 -10.43 2.96
N GLY A 105 1.62 -9.89 1.80
CA GLY A 105 2.32 -8.61 1.73
C GLY A 105 1.52 -7.48 2.36
N GLY A 106 0.20 -7.44 2.10
CA GLY A 106 -0.69 -6.47 2.73
C GLY A 106 -0.72 -6.61 4.25
N ILE A 107 -0.83 -7.84 4.78
CA ILE A 107 -0.81 -8.11 6.21
C ILE A 107 0.52 -7.68 6.84
N MET A 108 1.64 -8.01 6.20
CA MET A 108 2.97 -7.57 6.63
C MET A 108 3.04 -6.04 6.67
N ALA A 109 2.52 -5.34 5.65
CA ALA A 109 2.47 -3.89 5.64
C ALA A 109 1.71 -3.33 6.86
N VAL A 110 0.54 -3.90 7.17
CA VAL A 110 -0.29 -3.54 8.32
C VAL A 110 0.44 -3.73 9.63
N VAL A 111 1.05 -4.91 9.83
CA VAL A 111 1.81 -5.23 11.04
C VAL A 111 3.00 -4.29 11.20
N GLY A 112 3.76 -4.07 10.12
CA GLY A 112 4.93 -3.21 10.15
C GLY A 112 4.58 -1.76 10.48
N VAL A 113 3.60 -1.16 9.80
CA VAL A 113 3.24 0.26 10.02
C VAL A 113 2.57 0.49 11.38
N THR A 114 1.70 -0.43 11.81
CA THR A 114 1.06 -0.34 13.14
C THR A 114 2.10 -0.57 14.23
N GLY A 115 2.94 -1.59 14.06
CA GLY A 115 3.99 -1.94 15.00
C GLY A 115 5.00 -0.81 15.19
N GLN A 116 5.51 -0.19 14.11
CA GLN A 116 6.44 0.94 14.24
C GLN A 116 5.76 2.20 14.82
N GLY A 117 4.44 2.33 14.65
CA GLY A 117 3.64 3.36 15.31
C GLY A 117 3.56 3.12 16.82
N ILE A 118 3.39 1.88 17.27
CA ILE A 118 3.37 1.56 18.70
C ILE A 118 4.78 1.63 19.32
N ILE A 119 5.76 1.04 18.63
CA ILE A 119 7.14 0.92 19.06
C ILE A 119 7.97 1.91 18.25
N THR A 120 8.06 3.15 18.73
CA THR A 120 8.88 4.23 18.18
C THR A 120 10.37 4.07 18.51
N LEU A 121 11.22 4.88 17.88
CA LEU A 121 12.63 4.97 18.25
C LEU A 121 12.79 5.55 19.67
N HIS A 122 13.87 5.18 20.35
CA HIS A 122 14.20 5.73 21.65
C HIS A 122 14.49 7.25 21.54
N PRO A 123 14.10 8.09 22.52
CA PRO A 123 14.32 9.54 22.45
C PRO A 123 15.79 9.94 22.23
N ASP A 124 16.70 9.21 22.86
CA ASP A 124 18.15 9.42 22.72
C ASP A 124 18.79 8.67 21.53
N PHE A 125 18.00 8.20 20.56
CA PHE A 125 18.51 7.41 19.42
C PHE A 125 19.72 8.06 18.75
N LEU A 126 19.65 9.37 18.44
CA LEU A 126 20.75 10.10 17.82
C LEU A 126 22.00 10.20 18.70
N GLN A 127 21.87 10.21 20.03
CA GLN A 127 23.00 10.22 20.94
C GLN A 127 23.61 8.81 21.04
N ASN A 128 22.75 7.79 21.09
CA ASN A 128 23.14 6.40 21.23
C ASN A 128 23.95 5.87 20.02
N ILE A 129 23.70 6.39 18.82
CA ILE A 129 24.42 5.99 17.60
C ILE A 129 25.72 6.77 17.33
N LYS A 130 26.05 7.80 18.13
CA LYS A 130 27.32 8.53 18.01
C LYS A 130 28.51 7.68 18.50
N PRO A 131 29.76 7.97 18.06
CA PRO A 131 30.96 7.39 18.65
C PRO A 131 30.97 7.54 20.17
N GLY A 132 31.18 6.44 20.89
CA GLY A 132 31.13 6.41 22.36
C GLY A 132 29.72 6.32 22.97
N GLY A 133 28.66 6.34 22.16
CA GLY A 133 27.30 6.06 22.62
C GLY A 133 27.08 4.57 22.96
N ILE A 134 25.99 4.27 23.67
CA ILE A 134 25.65 2.91 24.10
C ILE A 134 25.23 1.98 22.95
N GLY A 135 25.14 2.50 21.72
CA GLY A 135 24.67 1.77 20.54
C GLY A 135 23.16 1.63 20.49
N MET A 136 22.67 0.89 19.49
CA MET A 136 21.23 0.69 19.31
C MET A 136 20.62 -0.15 20.43
N THR A 137 19.58 0.41 21.06
CA THR A 137 18.76 -0.28 22.06
C THR A 137 17.94 -1.40 21.42
N GLN A 138 17.35 -2.28 22.24
CA GLN A 138 16.44 -3.31 21.73
C GLN A 138 15.19 -2.71 21.07
N GLN A 139 14.68 -1.61 21.63
CA GLN A 139 13.55 -0.86 21.07
C GLN A 139 13.86 -0.35 19.65
N ASP A 140 15.04 0.25 19.45
CA ASP A 140 15.44 0.77 18.14
C ASP A 140 15.55 -0.34 17.08
N ARG A 141 16.11 -1.51 17.47
CA ARG A 141 16.21 -2.67 16.58
C ARG A 141 14.83 -3.18 16.18
N LEU A 142 13.91 -3.28 17.13
CA LEU A 142 12.56 -3.75 16.88
C LEU A 142 11.78 -2.77 15.98
N HIS A 143 11.89 -1.46 16.22
CA HIS A 143 11.32 -0.44 15.33
C HIS A 143 11.83 -0.57 13.90
N GLN A 144 13.15 -0.71 13.71
CA GLN A 144 13.74 -0.87 12.37
C GLN A 144 13.29 -2.17 11.67
N GLN A 145 13.16 -3.28 12.42
CA GLN A 145 12.62 -4.53 11.88
C GLN A 145 11.16 -4.36 11.44
N LEU A 146 10.34 -3.67 12.23
CA LEU A 146 8.94 -3.39 11.88
C LEU A 146 8.82 -2.48 10.65
N ALA A 147 9.69 -1.47 10.53
CA ALA A 147 9.79 -0.66 9.32
C ALA A 147 10.16 -1.51 8.09
N LEU A 148 11.14 -2.41 8.21
CA LEU A 148 11.51 -3.34 7.13
C LEU A 148 10.33 -4.23 6.73
N VAL A 149 9.63 -4.82 7.70
CA VAL A 149 8.42 -5.62 7.48
C VAL A 149 7.35 -4.81 6.73
N PHE A 150 7.17 -3.53 7.09
CA PHE A 150 6.28 -2.62 6.37
C PHE A 150 6.70 -2.44 4.91
N PHE A 151 7.95 -2.05 4.65
CA PHE A 151 8.44 -1.76 3.31
C PHE A 151 8.38 -2.98 2.39
N VAL A 152 8.80 -4.15 2.88
CA VAL A 152 8.73 -5.41 2.12
C VAL A 152 7.28 -5.82 1.86
N GLY A 153 6.43 -5.76 2.89
CA GLY A 153 5.01 -6.09 2.76
C GLY A 153 4.29 -5.19 1.75
N ALA A 154 4.51 -3.88 1.85
CA ALA A 154 3.94 -2.90 0.94
C ALA A 154 4.42 -3.12 -0.50
N ALA A 155 5.71 -3.42 -0.71
CA ALA A 155 6.22 -3.74 -2.04
C ALA A 155 5.55 -4.99 -2.64
N LEU A 156 5.45 -6.09 -1.87
CA LEU A 156 4.78 -7.32 -2.32
C LEU A 156 3.30 -7.09 -2.64
N HIS A 157 2.59 -6.34 -1.79
CA HIS A 157 1.18 -6.00 -1.99
C HIS A 157 0.96 -5.17 -3.27
N THR A 158 1.76 -4.11 -3.42
CA THR A 158 1.64 -3.19 -4.56
C THR A 158 2.03 -3.85 -5.88
N TYR A 159 3.11 -4.64 -5.89
CA TYR A 159 3.52 -5.42 -7.06
C TYR A 159 2.43 -6.41 -7.51
N SER A 160 1.90 -7.23 -6.59
CA SER A 160 0.89 -8.23 -6.90
C SER A 160 -0.39 -7.61 -7.47
N THR A 161 -0.82 -6.50 -6.87
CA THR A 161 -2.01 -5.75 -7.33
C THR A 161 -1.76 -5.10 -8.68
N CYS A 162 -0.57 -4.50 -8.88
CA CYS A 162 -0.22 -3.87 -10.16
C CYS A 162 -0.15 -4.89 -11.29
N TRP A 163 0.43 -6.07 -11.05
CA TRP A 163 0.49 -7.13 -12.04
C TRP A 163 -0.90 -7.56 -12.52
N PHE A 164 -1.83 -7.76 -11.57
CA PHE A 164 -3.22 -8.07 -11.90
C PHE A 164 -3.88 -6.94 -12.69
N ALA A 165 -3.59 -5.68 -12.34
CA ALA A 165 -4.14 -4.54 -13.04
C ALA A 165 -3.77 -4.51 -14.54
N TYR A 166 -2.59 -5.01 -14.92
CA TYR A 166 -2.14 -5.03 -16.32
C TYR A 166 -2.61 -6.23 -17.12
N ARG A 167 -2.62 -7.42 -16.52
CA ARG A 167 -3.06 -8.65 -17.21
C ARG A 167 -4.53 -8.59 -17.60
N GLY A 168 -5.33 -7.80 -16.87
CA GLY A 168 -6.78 -7.81 -17.01
C GLY A 168 -7.35 -9.17 -16.63
N ILE A 169 -8.67 -9.27 -16.66
CA ILE A 169 -9.38 -10.54 -16.54
C ILE A 169 -9.28 -11.19 -17.94
N PRO A 170 -8.47 -12.25 -18.17
CA PRO A 170 -8.46 -12.94 -19.46
C PRO A 170 -9.89 -13.40 -19.79
N SER A 171 -10.20 -13.50 -21.09
CA SER A 171 -11.50 -14.03 -21.52
C SER A 171 -11.59 -15.40 -20.90
N ASN A 172 -12.67 -15.66 -20.19
CA ASN A 172 -13.21 -16.99 -20.27
C ASN A 172 -13.63 -17.18 -21.73
N GLU A 173 -12.67 -17.48 -22.62
CA GLU A 173 -12.93 -17.97 -23.98
C GLU A 173 -13.83 -19.20 -23.88
N LYS A 174 -13.71 -19.92 -22.75
CA LYS A 174 -14.60 -21.00 -22.35
C LYS A 174 -16.06 -20.57 -22.10
N MET A 175 -16.29 -19.40 -21.49
CA MET A 175 -17.66 -18.90 -21.27
C MET A 175 -18.24 -18.29 -22.56
N GLU A 176 -17.41 -17.64 -23.37
CA GLU A 176 -17.79 -17.24 -24.74
C GLU A 176 -18.10 -18.46 -25.61
N SER A 177 -17.32 -19.55 -25.51
CA SER A 177 -17.58 -20.79 -26.25
C SER A 177 -18.84 -21.51 -25.76
N ASP A 178 -19.07 -21.52 -24.45
CA ASP A 178 -20.28 -22.13 -23.86
C ASP A 178 -21.53 -21.33 -24.24
N LEU A 179 -21.43 -19.99 -24.31
CA LEU A 179 -22.51 -19.12 -24.80
C LEU A 179 -22.70 -19.21 -26.32
N SER A 180 -21.63 -19.34 -27.10
CA SER A 180 -21.74 -19.48 -28.56
C SER A 180 -22.31 -20.83 -28.99
N ASN A 181 -22.18 -21.86 -28.15
CA ASN A 181 -22.72 -23.20 -28.38
C ASN A 181 -24.18 -23.36 -27.88
N ALA A 182 -24.71 -22.39 -27.11
CA ALA A 182 -26.11 -22.39 -26.75
C ALA A 182 -26.96 -22.00 -27.98
N SER A 183 -27.78 -22.94 -28.48
CA SER A 183 -28.55 -22.80 -29.72
C SER A 183 -29.31 -21.47 -29.81
N PRO A 184 -29.23 -20.76 -30.95
CA PRO A 184 -29.85 -19.45 -31.15
C PRO A 184 -31.35 -19.60 -31.39
N THR A 185 -32.14 -19.67 -30.33
CA THR A 185 -33.59 -19.48 -30.43
C THR A 185 -33.90 -17.98 -30.53
N SER A 186 -33.90 -17.48 -31.78
CA SER A 186 -34.67 -16.32 -32.29
C SER A 186 -34.79 -15.06 -31.42
N GLY A 187 -33.71 -14.61 -30.79
CA GLY A 187 -33.62 -13.30 -30.16
C GLY A 187 -32.28 -12.67 -30.47
N SER A 188 -32.28 -11.43 -30.96
CA SER A 188 -31.10 -10.65 -31.34
C SER A 188 -29.91 -10.87 -30.39
N PRO A 189 -28.69 -11.12 -30.92
CA PRO A 189 -27.52 -11.44 -30.11
C PRO A 189 -27.27 -10.32 -29.12
N ILE A 190 -27.41 -10.63 -27.83
CA ILE A 190 -27.02 -9.75 -26.75
C ILE A 190 -25.49 -9.68 -26.80
N SER A 191 -24.95 -8.68 -27.50
CA SER A 191 -23.54 -8.35 -27.41
C SER A 191 -23.23 -8.00 -25.96
N LEU A 192 -22.56 -8.90 -25.25
CA LEU A 192 -22.03 -8.59 -23.93
C LEU A 192 -21.01 -7.45 -24.12
N PRO A 193 -21.03 -6.42 -23.26
CA PRO A 193 -20.08 -5.32 -23.38
C PRO A 193 -18.66 -5.89 -23.34
N ALA A 194 -17.86 -5.50 -24.32
CA ALA A 194 -16.46 -5.90 -24.45
C ALA A 194 -15.74 -5.76 -23.10
N LYS A 195 -14.90 -6.75 -22.77
CA LYS A 195 -14.10 -6.80 -21.54
C LYS A 195 -13.55 -5.43 -21.17
N GLN A 196 -14.06 -4.88 -20.08
CA GLN A 196 -13.46 -3.69 -19.51
C GLN A 196 -12.46 -4.11 -18.43
N PRO A 197 -11.21 -3.61 -18.48
CA PRO A 197 -10.26 -3.87 -17.41
C PRO A 197 -10.81 -3.35 -16.09
N LEU A 198 -10.53 -4.08 -14.99
CA LEU A 198 -10.96 -3.69 -13.65
C LEU A 198 -10.50 -2.26 -13.31
N PHE A 199 -9.27 -1.93 -13.72
CA PHE A 199 -8.66 -0.63 -13.53
C PHE A 199 -8.67 0.20 -14.81
N SER A 200 -8.92 1.50 -14.67
CA SER A 200 -8.70 2.46 -15.77
C SER A 200 -7.23 2.49 -16.20
N THR A 201 -6.96 2.87 -17.45
CA THR A 201 -5.59 3.03 -17.98
C THR A 201 -4.75 3.99 -17.13
N THR A 202 -5.33 5.10 -16.69
CA THR A 202 -4.67 6.06 -15.79
C THR A 202 -4.27 5.43 -14.45
N SER A 203 -5.17 4.67 -13.82
CA SER A 203 -4.89 3.97 -12.56
C SER A 203 -3.75 2.95 -12.71
N ARG A 204 -3.73 2.20 -13.83
CA ARG A 204 -2.65 1.25 -14.14
C ARG A 204 -1.28 1.93 -14.23
N HIS A 205 -1.18 3.02 -14.98
CA HIS A 205 0.07 3.76 -15.11
C HIS A 205 0.52 4.37 -13.78
N LEU A 206 -0.40 4.97 -13.02
CA LEU A 206 -0.12 5.52 -11.70
C LEU A 206 0.45 4.45 -10.76
N LYS A 207 -0.22 3.30 -10.65
CA LYS A 207 0.22 2.18 -9.79
C LYS A 207 1.59 1.64 -10.21
N THR A 208 1.87 1.60 -11.52
CA THR A 208 3.19 1.18 -12.03
C THR A 208 4.27 2.15 -11.63
N ALA A 209 4.01 3.45 -11.79
CA ALA A 209 4.95 4.48 -11.38
C ALA A 209 5.24 4.39 -9.89
N CYS A 210 4.19 4.22 -9.05
CA CYS A 210 4.36 4.00 -7.61
C CYS A 210 5.23 2.77 -7.30
N VAL A 211 4.95 1.61 -7.93
CA VAL A 211 5.76 0.39 -7.73
C VAL A 211 7.20 0.62 -8.16
N ALA A 212 7.44 1.24 -9.32
CA ALA A 212 8.78 1.52 -9.82
C ALA A 212 9.55 2.45 -8.86
N VAL A 213 8.92 3.53 -8.39
CA VAL A 213 9.50 4.46 -7.41
C VAL A 213 9.83 3.74 -6.11
N SER A 214 8.92 2.92 -5.57
CA SER A 214 9.16 2.17 -4.34
C SER A 214 10.29 1.14 -4.49
N LEU A 215 10.38 0.45 -5.63
CA LEU A 215 11.45 -0.51 -5.91
C LEU A 215 12.81 0.17 -6.08
N LEU A 216 12.87 1.38 -6.63
CA LEU A 216 14.12 2.14 -6.76
C LEU A 216 14.57 2.73 -5.42
N ALA A 217 13.63 3.07 -4.54
CA ALA A 217 13.94 3.65 -3.24
C ALA A 217 14.61 2.63 -2.29
N ALA A 218 14.23 1.35 -2.34
CA ALA A 218 14.76 0.34 -1.43
C ALA A 218 16.29 0.11 -1.56
N PRO A 219 16.88 -0.08 -2.75
CA PRO A 219 18.33 -0.17 -2.91
C PRO A 219 19.07 1.08 -2.42
N ILE A 220 18.52 2.28 -2.65
CA ILE A 220 19.13 3.53 -2.19
C ILE A 220 19.15 3.56 -0.66
N ALA A 221 18.04 3.22 -0.01
CA ALA A 221 17.97 3.14 1.45
C ALA A 221 18.97 2.12 2.03
N GLU A 222 19.14 0.97 1.38
CA GLU A 222 20.09 -0.06 1.77
C GLU A 222 21.55 0.36 1.55
N MET A 223 21.86 1.01 0.42
CA MET A 223 23.21 1.52 0.12
C MET A 223 23.69 2.53 1.16
N TYR A 224 22.78 3.34 1.69
CA TYR A 224 23.08 4.35 2.70
C TYR A 224 22.71 3.90 4.12
N HIS A 225 22.43 2.61 4.34
CA HIS A 225 22.04 2.13 5.66
C HIS A 225 23.17 2.37 6.69
N PRO A 226 22.88 2.90 7.89
CA PRO A 226 23.90 3.28 8.88
C PRO A 226 24.87 2.14 9.26
N THR A 227 24.43 0.88 9.20
CA THR A 227 25.28 -0.28 9.49
C THR A 227 26.37 -0.50 8.45
N ARG A 228 26.14 -0.17 7.17
CA ARG A 228 27.17 -0.27 6.12
C ARG A 228 28.21 0.83 6.25
N LEU A 229 27.75 2.05 6.55
CA LEU A 229 28.63 3.21 6.73
C LEU A 229 29.59 3.07 7.93
N LYS A 230 29.25 2.23 8.92
CA LYS A 230 30.12 1.95 10.08
C LYS A 230 31.35 1.13 9.70
N ASN A 231 31.28 0.32 8.64
CA ASN A 231 32.38 -0.55 8.23
C ASN A 231 33.40 0.17 7.34
N ASP A 232 32.98 1.21 6.61
CA ASP A 232 33.86 1.98 5.71
C ASP A 232 34.63 3.11 6.42
N THR A 233 34.19 3.52 7.62
CA THR A 233 34.97 4.42 8.47
C THR A 233 36.03 3.59 9.20
N GLY A 234 37.22 3.48 8.59
CA GLY A 234 38.41 2.91 9.25
C GLY A 234 38.71 3.57 10.60
N GLU A 235 39.71 3.04 11.33
CA GLU A 235 40.08 3.37 12.74
C GLU A 235 40.09 4.87 13.13
N ASN A 236 40.09 5.80 12.17
CA ASN A 236 40.03 7.23 12.39
C ASN A 236 38.63 7.81 12.74
N GLY A 237 37.60 6.98 12.92
CA GLY A 237 36.48 7.29 13.82
C GLY A 237 35.55 8.48 13.50
N ILE A 238 35.61 9.08 12.30
CA ILE A 238 34.67 10.16 11.94
C ILE A 238 33.35 9.53 11.49
N ALA A 239 32.42 9.40 12.43
CA ALA A 239 31.12 8.77 12.16
C ALA A 239 30.34 9.45 11.02
N PRO A 240 29.55 8.66 10.25
CA PRO A 240 28.70 9.13 9.16
C PRO A 240 27.60 10.12 9.59
N VAL A 241 27.35 10.28 10.90
CA VAL A 241 26.39 11.26 11.45
C VAL A 241 26.80 12.71 11.14
N ASN A 242 28.09 12.98 10.89
CA ASN A 242 28.53 14.30 10.42
C ASN A 242 28.24 14.55 8.94
N ASN A 243 27.93 13.50 8.17
CA ASN A 243 27.57 13.65 6.76
C ASN A 243 26.07 13.95 6.62
N LYS A 244 25.69 15.18 6.96
CA LYS A 244 24.31 15.70 6.86
C LYS A 244 23.69 15.43 5.49
N ARG A 245 24.50 15.41 4.43
CA ARG A 245 24.06 15.09 3.06
C ARG A 245 23.53 13.66 2.97
N ILE A 246 24.22 12.68 3.55
CA ILE A 246 23.76 11.28 3.55
C ILE A 246 22.45 11.15 4.31
N VAL A 247 22.34 11.78 5.49
CA VAL A 247 21.09 11.77 6.28
C VAL A 247 19.92 12.33 5.47
N ASN A 248 20.12 13.46 4.78
CA ASN A 248 19.10 14.06 3.92
C ASN A 248 18.70 13.13 2.76
N VAL A 249 19.67 12.45 2.11
CA VAL A 249 19.39 11.50 1.02
C VAL A 249 18.56 10.33 1.53
N ILE A 250 18.93 9.71 2.66
CA ILE A 250 18.18 8.59 3.25
C ILE A 250 16.74 9.03 3.56
N GLY A 251 16.58 10.17 4.23
CA GLY A 251 15.25 10.65 4.57
C GLY A 251 14.42 10.96 3.32
N LEU A 252 14.98 11.66 2.33
CA LEU A 252 14.30 11.93 1.06
C LEU A 252 13.83 10.64 0.37
N THR A 253 14.68 9.62 0.32
CA THR A 253 14.32 8.32 -0.24
C THR A 253 13.15 7.68 0.51
N GLN A 254 13.09 7.79 1.85
CA GLN A 254 11.95 7.33 2.64
C GLN A 254 10.68 8.12 2.34
N TYR A 255 10.73 9.46 2.27
CA TYR A 255 9.55 10.27 1.90
C TYR A 255 9.02 9.90 0.52
N VAL A 256 9.91 9.69 -0.46
CA VAL A 256 9.53 9.29 -1.81
C VAL A 256 8.87 7.91 -1.82
N ALA A 257 9.45 6.92 -1.12
CA ALA A 257 8.87 5.57 -1.01
C ALA A 257 7.51 5.57 -0.31
N VAL A 258 7.42 6.22 0.86
CA VAL A 258 6.18 6.31 1.63
C VAL A 258 5.12 7.11 0.87
N GLY A 259 5.51 8.21 0.22
CA GLY A 259 4.63 8.98 -0.67
C GLY A 259 4.07 8.14 -1.82
N ALA A 260 4.91 7.32 -2.46
CA ALA A 260 4.48 6.39 -3.50
C ALA A 260 3.44 5.39 -2.98
N TYR A 261 3.63 4.84 -1.78
CA TYR A 261 2.63 3.95 -1.17
C TYR A 261 1.34 4.67 -0.79
N ILE A 262 1.42 5.88 -0.22
CA ILE A 262 0.24 6.70 0.12
C ILE A 262 -0.60 6.96 -1.13
N VAL A 263 0.03 7.33 -2.25
CA VAL A 263 -0.66 7.54 -3.54
C VAL A 263 -1.23 6.22 -4.07
N PHE A 264 -0.46 5.13 -3.99
CA PHE A 264 -0.93 3.81 -4.40
C PHE A 264 -2.19 3.39 -3.65
N PHE A 265 -2.17 3.44 -2.31
CA PHE A 265 -3.32 3.05 -1.49
C PHE A 265 -4.49 4.01 -1.66
N GLY A 266 -4.23 5.32 -1.76
CA GLY A 266 -5.27 6.32 -2.01
C GLY A 266 -5.97 6.11 -3.36
N SER A 267 -5.25 5.63 -4.37
CA SER A 267 -5.85 5.32 -5.67
C SER A 267 -6.90 4.20 -5.63
N TYR A 268 -6.90 3.31 -4.61
CA TYR A 268 -7.96 2.32 -4.44
C TYR A 268 -9.34 2.95 -4.27
N SER A 269 -9.43 4.14 -3.70
CA SER A 269 -10.68 4.88 -3.60
C SER A 269 -11.31 5.15 -4.97
N LEU A 270 -10.48 5.55 -5.95
CA LEU A 270 -10.93 5.79 -7.32
C LEU A 270 -11.34 4.49 -8.01
N ASP A 271 -10.55 3.43 -7.80
CA ASP A 271 -10.82 2.11 -8.40
C ASP A 271 -12.14 1.52 -7.89
N LEU A 272 -12.37 1.59 -6.57
CA LEU A 272 -13.61 1.12 -5.94
C LEU A 272 -14.82 1.96 -6.36
N PHE A 273 -14.65 3.28 -6.52
CA PHE A 273 -15.71 4.15 -7.01
C PHE A 273 -16.10 3.82 -8.46
N GLN A 274 -15.12 3.63 -9.34
CA GLN A 274 -15.36 3.20 -10.72
C GLN A 274 -16.06 1.84 -10.78
N LEU A 275 -15.62 0.88 -9.96
CA LEU A 275 -16.25 -0.43 -9.84
C LEU A 275 -17.72 -0.32 -9.42
N ARG A 276 -18.00 0.51 -8.41
CA ARG A 276 -19.38 0.77 -7.94
C ARG A 276 -20.26 1.33 -9.05
N GLN A 277 -19.81 2.34 -9.79
CA GLN A 277 -20.58 2.93 -10.88
C GLN A 277 -20.93 1.90 -11.96
N ARG A 278 -19.97 1.04 -12.33
CA ARG A 278 -20.20 -0.03 -13.30
C ARG A 278 -21.24 -1.04 -12.81
N LEU A 279 -21.16 -1.45 -11.54
CA LEU A 279 -22.13 -2.37 -10.95
C LEU A 279 -23.55 -1.77 -10.94
N GLN A 280 -23.68 -0.47 -10.66
CA GLN A 280 -24.97 0.23 -10.70
C GLN A 280 -25.55 0.30 -12.13
N GLN A 281 -24.72 0.59 -13.14
CA GLN A 281 -25.15 0.58 -14.54
C GLN A 281 -25.62 -0.80 -14.99
N LEU A 282 -24.88 -1.86 -14.65
CA LEU A 282 -25.28 -3.24 -14.97
C LEU A 282 -26.60 -3.64 -14.30
N GLN A 283 -26.83 -3.21 -13.06
CA GLN A 283 -28.09 -3.45 -12.36
C GLN A 283 -29.26 -2.73 -13.04
N GLN A 284 -29.08 -1.47 -13.45
CA GLN A 284 -30.10 -0.70 -14.16
C GLN A 284 -30.46 -1.31 -15.52
N THR A 285 -29.46 -1.77 -16.29
CA THR A 285 -29.71 -2.44 -17.59
C THR A 285 -30.48 -3.75 -17.42
N ARG A 286 -30.24 -4.50 -16.33
CA ARG A 286 -30.97 -5.74 -16.02
C ARG A 286 -32.41 -5.49 -15.59
N THR A 287 -32.65 -4.46 -14.78
CA THR A 287 -34.02 -4.15 -14.31
C THR A 287 -34.86 -3.43 -15.36
N GLY A 288 -34.24 -2.64 -16.24
CA GLY A 288 -34.91 -2.00 -17.37
C GLY A 288 -35.49 -3.02 -18.36
N LYS A 289 -34.69 -4.01 -18.78
CA LYS A 289 -35.15 -5.07 -19.69
C LYS A 289 -36.35 -5.85 -19.16
N ARG A 290 -36.46 -6.03 -17.84
CA ARG A 290 -37.56 -6.78 -17.22
C ARG A 290 -38.90 -6.06 -17.26
N LYS A 291 -38.94 -4.76 -17.56
CA LYS A 291 -40.20 -4.01 -17.69
C LYS A 291 -40.78 -4.04 -19.10
N ASP A 292 -39.98 -4.44 -20.09
CA ASP A 292 -40.35 -4.45 -21.50
C ASP A 292 -40.74 -5.87 -21.99
N GLU A 293 -40.66 -6.89 -21.11
CA GLU A 293 -41.11 -8.28 -21.31
C GLU A 293 -42.41 -8.55 -20.52
#